data_AF-A0A183LXJ1-F1
#
_entry.id   AF-A0A183LXJ1-F1
#
_cell.length_a   1.000
_cell.length_b   1.000
_cell.length_c   1.000
_cell.angle_alpha   90.00
_cell.angle_beta   90.00
_cell.angle_gamma   90.00
#
_symmetry.space_group_name_H-M   'P 1'
#
loop_
_entity.id
_entity.type
_entity.pdbx_description
1 polymer ?
#
loop_
_entity_poly.entity_id
_entity_poly.type
_entity_poly.pdbx_seq_one_letter_code
_entity_poly.pdbx_strand_id
1 'polypeptide(L)'
;METLDKVQERKNRKTAINNSGTRTEKANAHGEYLKLNKRVERSIIADKQKFVEDEAMTVEKATREGNVQQLCDTTKKLVGKQSKVERPVKDKEGEPINH
;
A
#
# COMPACT_ATOMS: atom_id res chain seq x y z
N MET A 1 4.31 12.48 12.73
CA MET A 1 4.70 13.30 13.91
C MET A 1 3.88 12.93 15.14
N GLU A 2 2.56 12.79 15.01
CA GLU A 2 1.64 12.56 16.13
C GLU A 2 1.99 11.35 17.05
N THR A 3 2.54 10.25 16.53
CA THR A 3 2.94 9.09 17.35
C THR A 3 4.22 9.34 18.17
N LEU A 4 5.19 10.08 17.61
CA LEU A 4 6.42 10.43 18.33
C LEU A 4 6.13 11.35 19.51
N ASP A 5 5.23 12.32 19.33
CA ASP A 5 4.81 13.24 20.39
C ASP A 5 4.16 12.48 21.56
N LYS A 6 3.29 11.52 21.26
CA LYS A 6 2.65 10.65 22.26
C LYS A 6 3.68 9.77 23.00
N VAL A 7 4.74 9.31 22.33
CA VAL A 7 5.84 8.57 22.96
C VAL A 7 6.63 9.46 23.93
N GLN A 8 6.87 10.71 23.56
CA GLN A 8 7.54 11.68 24.42
C GLN A 8 6.68 12.03 25.64
N GLU A 9 5.38 12.22 25.45
CA GLU A 9 4.42 12.46 26.53
C GLU A 9 4.40 11.29 27.53
N ARG A 10 4.45 10.04 27.04
CA ARG A 10 4.55 8.84 27.87
C ARG A 10 5.82 8.84 28.73
N LYS A 11 6.97 9.25 28.18
CA LYS A 11 8.23 9.35 28.94
C LYS A 11 8.13 10.37 30.05
N ASN A 12 7.58 11.55 29.76
CA ASN A 12 7.40 12.61 30.75
C ASN A 12 6.49 12.18 31.90
N ARG A 13 5.37 11.49 31.62
CA ARG A 13 4.49 10.93 32.65
C ARG A 13 5.20 9.90 33.53
N LYS A 14 6.06 9.07 32.96
CA LYS A 14 6.84 8.08 33.73
C LYS A 14 7.80 8.77 34.71
N THR A 15 8.43 9.86 34.28
CA THR A 15 9.25 10.69 35.18
C THR A 15 8.41 11.32 36.29
N ALA A 16 7.21 11.82 35.98
CA ALA A 16 6.29 12.38 36.99
C ALA A 16 5.88 11.34 38.06
N ILE A 17 5.65 10.08 37.67
CA ILE A 17 5.38 8.98 38.62
C ILE A 17 6.58 8.72 39.54
N ASN A 18 7.80 8.77 39.00
CA ASN A 18 9.00 8.53 39.80
C ASN A 18 9.24 9.65 40.82
N ASN A 19 8.83 10.88 40.48
CA ASN A 19 8.98 12.06 41.31
C ASN A 19 7.82 12.29 42.30
N SER A 20 6.74 11.48 42.25
CA SER A 20 5.57 11.66 43.13
C SER A 20 5.95 11.43 44.60
N GLY A 21 5.56 12.36 45.49
CA GLY A 21 5.96 12.35 46.89
C GLY A 21 5.10 11.47 47.79
N THR A 22 3.82 11.29 47.46
CA THR A 22 2.88 10.49 48.27
C THR A 22 2.38 9.24 47.55
N ARG A 23 1.96 8.22 48.31
CA ARG A 23 1.43 6.95 47.77
C ARG A 23 0.17 7.17 46.93
N THR A 24 -0.67 8.12 47.32
CA THR A 24 -1.92 8.47 46.62
C THR A 24 -1.64 9.12 45.26
N GLU A 25 -0.73 10.09 45.21
CA GLU A 25 -0.31 10.72 43.94
C GLU A 25 0.30 9.71 42.98
N LYS A 26 1.13 8.80 43.51
CA LYS A 26 1.73 7.72 42.71
C LYS A 26 0.67 6.83 42.07
N ALA A 27 -0.35 6.42 42.84
CA ALA A 27 -1.44 5.60 42.34
C ALA A 27 -2.25 6.31 41.22
N ASN A 28 -2.58 7.59 41.44
CA ASN A 28 -3.28 8.40 40.45
C ASN A 28 -2.47 8.57 39.16
N ALA A 29 -1.19 8.95 39.28
CA ALA A 29 -0.30 9.13 38.14
C ALA A 29 -0.08 7.81 37.37
N HIS A 30 -0.02 6.67 38.06
CA HIS A 30 0.08 5.36 37.45
C HIS A 30 -1.17 4.98 36.61
N GLY A 31 -2.36 5.37 37.07
CA GLY A 31 -3.61 5.21 36.33
C GLY A 31 -3.61 6.00 35.02
N GLU A 32 -3.18 7.26 35.07
CA GLU A 32 -3.07 8.12 33.88
C GLU A 32 -2.01 7.62 32.89
N TYR A 33 -0.85 7.16 33.38
CA TYR A 33 0.17 6.55 32.55
C TYR A 33 -0.32 5.29 31.84
N LEU A 34 -1.11 4.44 32.50
CA LEU A 34 -1.66 3.23 31.89
C LEU A 34 -2.60 3.57 30.73
N LYS A 35 -3.48 4.57 30.90
CA LYS A 35 -4.38 5.04 29.83
C LYS A 35 -3.58 5.55 28.63
N LEU A 36 -2.56 6.38 28.87
CA LEU A 36 -1.70 6.91 27.81
C LEU A 36 -0.90 5.82 27.11
N ASN A 37 -0.35 4.85 27.85
CA ASN A 37 0.41 3.74 27.27
C ASN A 37 -0.45 2.92 26.30
N LYS A 38 -1.71 2.62 26.67
CA LYS A 38 -2.66 1.95 25.77
C LYS A 38 -2.92 2.76 24.49
N ARG A 39 -3.00 4.09 24.59
CA ARG A 39 -3.20 4.97 23.43
C ARG A 39 -1.99 4.95 22.48
N VAL A 40 -0.78 4.97 23.04
CA VAL A 40 0.48 4.89 22.28
C VAL A 40 0.60 3.54 21.56
N GLU A 41 0.27 2.43 22.23
CA GLU A 41 0.30 1.10 21.61
C GLU A 41 -0.66 1.01 20.41
N ARG A 42 -1.88 1.54 20.55
CA ARG A 42 -2.86 1.60 19.45
C ARG A 42 -2.35 2.43 18.27
N SER A 43 -1.73 3.58 18.51
CA SER A 43 -1.19 4.39 17.41
C SER A 43 -0.02 3.70 16.70
N ILE A 44 0.84 3.00 17.43
CA ILE A 44 1.95 2.24 16.82
C ILE A 44 1.41 1.12 15.93
N ILE A 45 0.34 0.44 16.36
CA ILE A 45 -0.29 -0.62 15.54
C ILE A 45 -0.93 -0.02 14.29
N ALA A 46 -1.66 1.10 14.42
CA ALA A 46 -2.29 1.77 13.29
C ALA A 46 -1.26 2.27 12.26
N ASP A 47 -0.16 2.88 12.72
CA ASP A 47 0.91 3.35 11.84
C ASP A 47 1.55 2.18 11.07
N LYS A 48 1.75 1.02 11.72
CA LYS A 48 2.26 -0.20 11.06
C LYS A 48 1.29 -0.73 10.01
N GLN A 49 0.01 -0.79 10.32
CA GLN A 49 -1.02 -1.25 9.37
C GLN A 49 -1.06 -0.35 8.14
N LYS A 50 -1.05 0.97 8.34
CA LYS A 50 -1.03 1.93 7.25
C LYS A 50 0.20 1.76 6.36
N PHE A 51 1.38 1.56 6.95
CA PHE A 51 2.59 1.31 6.19
C PHE A 51 2.49 0.06 5.29
N VAL A 52 1.99 -1.05 5.85
CA VAL A 52 1.78 -2.30 5.09
C VAL A 52 0.73 -2.14 3.99
N GLU A 53 -0.35 -1.42 4.26
CA GLU A 53 -1.41 -1.15 3.29
C GLU A 53 -0.92 -0.27 2.13
N ASP A 54 -0.14 0.77 2.43
CA ASP A 54 0.50 1.62 1.42
C ASP A 54 1.44 0.79 0.53
N GLU A 55 2.26 -0.09 1.11
CA GLU A 55 3.12 -1.03 0.33
C GLU A 55 2.28 -1.95 -0.56
N ALA A 56 1.25 -2.60 0.00
CA ALA A 56 0.36 -3.47 -0.76
C ALA A 56 -0.31 -2.74 -1.93
N MET A 57 -0.79 -1.51 -1.70
CA MET A 57 -1.41 -0.66 -2.72
C MET A 57 -0.42 -0.32 -3.85
N THR A 58 0.85 -0.05 -3.52
CA THR A 58 1.87 0.22 -4.55
C THR A 58 2.18 -1.00 -5.40
N VAL A 59 2.26 -2.19 -4.78
CA VAL A 59 2.47 -3.46 -5.50
C VAL A 59 1.29 -3.75 -6.41
N GLU A 60 0.06 -3.62 -5.93
CA GLU A 60 -1.15 -3.84 -6.74
C GLU A 60 -1.19 -2.89 -7.95
N LYS A 61 -0.88 -1.61 -7.75
CA LYS A 61 -0.80 -0.62 -8.83
C LYS A 61 0.25 -1.00 -9.88
N ALA A 62 1.45 -1.40 -9.45
CA ALA A 62 2.51 -1.83 -10.35
C ALA A 62 2.13 -3.10 -11.13
N THR A 63 1.47 -4.06 -10.47
CA THR A 63 0.99 -5.29 -11.10
C THR A 63 -0.08 -4.99 -12.16
N ARG A 64 -1.02 -4.08 -11.86
CA ARG A 64 -2.03 -3.61 -12.80
C ARG A 64 -1.41 -2.92 -14.01
N GLU A 65 -0.43 -2.05 -13.80
CA GLU A 65 0.27 -1.34 -14.86
C GLU A 65 1.05 -2.30 -15.78
N GLY A 66 1.77 -3.27 -15.19
CA GLY A 66 2.43 -4.34 -15.93
C GLY A 66 1.46 -5.17 -16.78
N ASN A 67 0.30 -5.54 -16.22
CA ASN A 67 -0.75 -6.26 -16.96
C ASN A 67 -1.28 -5.43 -18.15
N VAL A 68 -1.47 -4.13 -17.99
CA VAL A 68 -1.89 -3.24 -19.09
C VAL A 68 -0.83 -3.17 -20.20
N GLN A 69 0.44 -3.05 -19.83
CA GLN A 69 1.55 -3.01 -20.79
C GLN A 69 1.62 -4.31 -21.60
N GLN A 70 1.53 -5.47 -20.94
CA GLN A 70 1.54 -6.77 -21.61
C GLN A 70 0.35 -6.95 -22.57
N LEU A 71 -0.85 -6.48 -22.20
CA LEU A 71 -2.03 -6.48 -23.07
C LEU A 71 -1.83 -5.60 -24.32
N CYS A 72 -1.19 -4.43 -24.18
CA CYS A 72 -0.89 -3.54 -25.29
C CYS A 72 0.11 -4.18 -26.28
N ASP A 73 1.17 -4.79 -25.76
CA ASP A 73 2.21 -5.42 -26.58
C ASP A 73 1.71 -6.66 -27.32
N THR A 74 0.88 -7.47 -26.66
CA THR A 74 0.21 -8.63 -27.30
C THR A 74 -0.74 -8.19 -28.42
N THR A 75 -1.52 -7.12 -28.21
CA THR A 75 -2.41 -6.56 -29.23
C THR A 75 -1.65 -6.03 -30.44
N LYS A 76 -0.55 -5.26 -30.23
CA LYS A 76 0.33 -4.80 -31.32
C LYS A 76 0.90 -5.97 -32.13
N LYS A 77 1.29 -7.06 -31.46
CA LYS A 77 1.81 -8.27 -32.12
C LYS A 77 0.74 -8.99 -32.94
N LEU A 78 -0.53 -8.99 -32.52
CA LEU A 78 -1.64 -9.57 -33.28
C LEU A 78 -1.93 -8.78 -34.55
N VAL A 79 -2.00 -7.45 -34.45
CA VAL A 79 -2.20 -6.55 -35.61
C VAL A 79 -1.10 -6.75 -36.66
N GLY A 80 0.17 -6.78 -36.24
CA GLY A 80 1.29 -7.00 -37.16
C GLY A 80 1.36 -8.41 -37.77
N LYS A 81 0.69 -9.40 -37.16
CA LYS A 81 0.51 -10.73 -37.77
C LYS A 81 -0.65 -10.74 -38.76
N GLN A 82 -1.80 -10.15 -38.42
CA GLN A 82 -2.95 -10.03 -39.33
C GLN A 82 -2.59 -9.31 -40.63
N SER A 83 -1.86 -8.20 -40.56
CA SER A 83 -1.45 -7.45 -41.76
C SER A 83 -0.52 -8.22 -42.71
N LYS A 84 0.14 -9.28 -42.23
CA LYS A 84 0.95 -10.17 -43.08
C LYS A 84 0.17 -11.36 -43.63
N VAL A 85 -0.93 -11.75 -42.96
CA VAL A 85 -1.77 -12.89 -43.33
C VAL A 85 -2.84 -12.50 -44.34
N GLU A 86 -3.17 -11.20 -44.46
CA GLU A 86 -4.05 -10.64 -45.49
C GLU A 86 -3.36 -10.65 -46.87
N ARG A 87 -3.05 -11.84 -47.37
CA ARG A 87 -2.69 -12.07 -48.76
C ARG A 87 -3.99 -12.30 -49.55
N PRO A 88 -4.18 -11.64 -50.70
CA PRO A 88 -5.38 -11.81 -51.51
C PRO A 88 -5.57 -13.28 -51.85
N VAL A 89 -6.76 -13.82 -51.60
CA VAL A 89 -7.15 -15.14 -52.10
C VAL A 89 -7.17 -15.03 -53.62
N LYS A 90 -6.45 -15.90 -54.32
CA LYS A 90 -6.37 -15.92 -55.79
C LYS A 90 -7.11 -17.12 -56.36
N ASP A 91 -7.75 -16.95 -57.51
CA ASP A 91 -8.40 -18.02 -58.26
C ASP A 91 -7.37 -18.91 -58.96
N LYS A 92 -7.89 -19.85 -59.76
CA LYS A 92 -7.11 -20.88 -60.46
C LYS A 92 -6.27 -20.26 -61.58
N GLU A 93 -6.62 -19.08 -62.09
CA GLU A 93 -5.85 -18.31 -63.07
C GLU A 93 -4.76 -17.42 -62.43
N GLY A 94 -4.75 -17.30 -61.09
CA GLY A 94 -3.79 -16.48 -60.35
C GLY A 94 -4.22 -15.02 -60.16
N GLU A 95 -5.45 -14.72 -60.55
CA GLU A 95 -6.11 -13.44 -60.36
C GLU A 95 -6.71 -13.38 -58.94
N PRO A 96 -6.66 -12.23 -58.25
CA PRO A 96 -7.24 -12.11 -56.91
C PRO A 96 -8.77 -12.25 -56.96
N ILE A 97 -9.33 -13.20 -56.20
CA ILE A 97 -10.77 -13.36 -55.97
C ILE A 97 -11.23 -12.22 -55.09
N ASN A 98 -11.83 -11.20 -55.71
CA ASN A 98 -12.59 -10.19 -55.01
C ASN A 98 -14.09 -10.54 -55.15
N HIS A 99 -14.82 -10.52 -54.03
CA HIS A 99 -16.29 -10.61 -53.99
C HIS A 99 -16.90 -9.21 -54.15
#